data_AF-A0AAW1XAB7-F1
#
_entry.id   AF-A0AAW1XAB7-F1
#
_cell.length_a   1.000
_cell.length_b   1.000
_cell.length_c   1.000
_cell.angle_alpha   90.00
_cell.angle_beta   90.00
_cell.angle_gamma   90.00
#
_symmetry.space_group_name_H-M   'P 1'
#
loop_
_entity.id
_entity.type
_entity.pdbx_description
1 polymer ?
#
loop_
_entity_poly.entity_id
_entity_poly.type
_entity_poly.pdbx_seq_one_letter_code
_entity_poly.pdbx_strand_id
1 'polypeptide(L)' 'MTSNSYMPRDRFAGQQKWTSLMHNGVIFPPPYNPHGVKILYNGEPVKLTPEQEEVATMFAKMRYSDYSDI' A
#
# COMPACT_ATOMS: atom_id res chain seq x y z
N MET A 1 -38.01 10.66 -13.48
CA MET A 1 -37.00 9.72 -14.00
C MET A 1 -35.95 10.52 -14.76
N THR A 2 -35.03 11.16 -14.04
CA THR A 2 -33.95 11.95 -14.67
C THR A 2 -32.77 11.00 -14.91
N SER A 3 -32.54 10.69 -16.18
CA SER A 3 -31.39 9.94 -16.67
C SER A 3 -30.09 10.54 -16.11
N ASN A 4 -29.36 9.75 -15.32
CA ASN A 4 -28.01 10.08 -14.91
C ASN A 4 -27.08 9.82 -16.10
N SER A 5 -26.89 10.84 -16.95
CA SER A 5 -25.99 10.76 -18.10
C SER A 5 -24.54 10.78 -17.61
N TYR A 6 -23.95 9.60 -17.48
CA TYR A 6 -22.51 9.42 -17.29
C TYR A 6 -21.76 10.23 -18.35
N MET A 7 -20.95 11.20 -17.91
CA MET A 7 -20.05 11.95 -18.78
C MET A 7 -19.10 10.96 -19.49
N PRO A 8 -18.94 11.00 -20.82
CA PRO A 8 -17.96 10.16 -21.50
C PRO A 8 -16.55 10.52 -21.01
N ARG A 9 -15.79 9.49 -20.59
CA ARG A 9 -14.52 9.64 -19.84
C ARG A 9 -13.40 10.35 -20.61
N ASP A 10 -13.55 10.52 -21.91
CA ASP A 10 -12.41 10.83 -22.79
C ASP A 10 -12.51 12.19 -23.49
N ARG A 11 -13.24 13.17 -22.93
CA ARG A 11 -13.35 14.51 -23.54
C ARG A 11 -12.03 15.25 -23.71
N PHE A 12 -10.97 14.79 -23.06
CA PHE A 12 -9.66 15.44 -23.08
C PHE A 12 -8.51 14.46 -23.32
N ALA A 13 -8.78 13.24 -23.77
CA ALA A 13 -7.72 12.32 -24.20
C ALA A 13 -7.00 12.94 -25.42
N GLY A 14 -5.69 13.09 -25.35
CA GLY A 14 -4.89 13.70 -26.43
C GLY A 14 -4.84 15.23 -26.46
N GLN A 15 -5.51 15.93 -25.53
CA GLN A 15 -5.39 17.40 -25.42
C GLN A 15 -4.24 17.79 -24.48
N GLN A 16 -3.56 18.89 -24.81
CA GLN A 16 -2.51 19.46 -23.96
C GLN A 16 -3.07 19.80 -22.57
N LYS A 17 -2.46 19.22 -21.53
CA LYS A 17 -2.89 19.39 -20.13
C LYS A 17 -2.21 20.55 -19.42
N TRP A 18 -0.97 20.86 -19.81
CA TRP A 18 -0.15 21.88 -19.19
C TRP A 18 0.83 22.47 -20.22
N THR A 19 1.18 23.73 -20.03
CA THR A 19 2.25 24.41 -20.77
C THR A 19 3.60 24.29 -20.03
N SER A 20 3.57 24.33 -18.70
CA SER A 20 4.71 24.01 -17.84
C SER A 20 4.21 23.33 -16.56
N LEU A 21 5.01 22.42 -16.01
CA LEU A 21 4.75 21.73 -14.75
C LEU A 21 6.06 21.60 -13.98
N MET A 22 6.10 22.12 -12.76
CA MET A 22 7.23 21.97 -11.85
C MET A 22 6.71 21.35 -10.56
N HIS A 23 7.31 20.22 -10.16
CA HIS A 23 6.97 19.53 -8.91
C HIS A 23 8.24 19.03 -8.25
N ASN A 24 8.21 18.88 -6.92
CA ASN A 24 9.37 18.54 -6.11
C ASN A 24 9.63 17.02 -6.06
N GLY A 25 9.36 16.32 -7.16
CA GLY A 25 9.48 14.86 -7.21
C GLY A 25 8.46 14.15 -6.33
N VAL A 26 8.89 13.04 -5.75
CA VAL A 26 8.11 12.18 -4.85
C VAL A 26 8.80 12.08 -3.49
N ILE A 27 8.03 11.87 -2.44
CA ILE A 27 8.56 11.55 -1.11
C ILE A 27 8.43 10.05 -0.92
N PHE A 28 9.56 9.38 -0.68
CA PHE A 28 9.57 7.97 -0.34
C PHE A 28 9.24 7.78 1.15
N PRO A 29 8.55 6.69 1.51
CA PRO A 29 8.40 6.32 2.91
C PRO A 29 9.77 6.12 3.56
N PRO A 30 9.90 6.33 4.87
CA PRO A 30 11.14 6.02 5.59
C PRO A 30 11.46 4.52 5.49
N PRO A 31 12.74 4.14 5.60
CA PRO A 31 13.12 2.73 5.70
C PRO A 31 12.45 2.04 6.89
N TYR A 32 12.18 0.75 6.74
CA TYR A 32 11.65 -0.07 7.83
C TYR A 32 12.61 -0.10 9.04
N ASN A 33 12.05 0.03 10.25
CA ASN A 33 12.79 -0.05 11.50
C ASN A 33 12.45 -1.37 12.23
N PRO A 34 13.36 -2.34 12.28
CA PRO A 34 13.11 -3.61 12.94
C PRO A 34 12.88 -3.47 14.44
N HIS A 35 11.91 -4.19 14.98
CA HIS A 35 11.58 -4.21 16.40
C HIS A 35 11.98 -5.50 17.11
N GLY A 36 12.41 -6.54 16.38
CA GLY A 36 13.01 -7.76 16.96
C GLY A 36 12.02 -8.64 17.73
N VAL A 37 10.72 -8.40 17.59
CA VAL A 37 9.67 -9.23 18.19
C VAL A 37 9.60 -10.53 17.40
N LYS A 38 9.84 -11.65 18.08
CA LYS A 38 9.88 -12.97 17.45
C LYS A 38 8.48 -13.52 17.23
N ILE A 39 8.24 -14.03 16.03
CA ILE A 39 7.06 -14.86 15.75
C ILE A 39 7.31 -16.30 16.23
N LEU A 40 6.23 -17.01 16.53
CA LEU A 40 6.27 -18.44 16.83
C LEU A 40 5.90 -19.23 15.58
N TYR A 41 6.76 -20.17 15.19
CA TYR A 41 6.48 -21.15 14.15
C TYR A 41 6.53 -22.55 14.77
N ASN A 42 5.45 -23.32 14.65
CA ASN A 42 5.30 -24.60 15.35
C ASN A 42 5.56 -24.52 16.88
N GLY A 43 5.23 -23.39 17.49
CA GLY A 43 5.47 -23.14 18.91
C GLY A 43 6.89 -22.69 19.27
N GLU A 44 7.83 -22.70 18.32
CA GLU A 44 9.21 -22.27 18.56
C GLU A 44 9.48 -20.84 18.05
N PRO A 45 10.24 -20.02 18.79
CA PRO A 45 10.56 -18.65 18.39
C PRO A 45 11.55 -18.62 17.23
N VAL A 46 11.15 -18.00 16.12
CA VAL A 46 11.99 -17.85 14.93
C VAL A 46 12.60 -16.45 14.86
N LYS A 47 13.88 -16.37 14.50
CA LYS A 47 14.56 -15.11 14.21
C LYS A 47 14.41 -14.78 12.73
N LEU A 48 13.80 -13.64 12.43
CA LEU A 48 13.61 -13.15 11.07
C LEU A 48 14.70 -12.16 10.67
N THR A 49 14.95 -12.03 9.37
CA THR A 49 15.69 -10.89 8.81
C THR A 49 14.81 -9.62 8.84
N PRO A 50 15.39 -8.41 8.74
CA PRO A 50 14.61 -7.17 8.68
C PRO A 50 13.50 -7.16 7.61
N GLU A 51 13.81 -7.67 6.41
CA GLU A 51 12.86 -7.75 5.30
C GLU A 51 11.72 -8.75 5.59
N GLN A 52 12.04 -9.89 6.20
CA GLN A 52 11.04 -10.88 6.61
C GLN A 52 10.15 -10.37 7.75
N GLU A 53 10.74 -9.65 8.70
CA GLU A 53 10.02 -9.04 9.82
C GLU A 53 9.04 -7.96 9.34
N GLU A 54 9.42 -7.14 8.36
CA GLU A 54 8.54 -6.14 7.77
C GLU A 54 7.27 -6.76 7.19
N VAL A 55 7.42 -7.80 6.36
CA VAL A 55 6.29 -8.50 5.72
C VAL A 55 5.43 -9.23 6.76
N ALA A 56 6.05 -9.88 7.74
CA ALA A 56 5.32 -10.52 8.84
C ALA A 56 4.50 -9.50 9.64
N THR A 57 5.06 -8.31 9.86
CA THR A 57 4.39 -7.21 10.57
C THR A 57 3.24 -6.63 9.76
N MET A 58 3.37 -6.51 8.43
CA MET A 58 2.26 -6.11 7.55
C MET A 58 1.06 -7.03 7.72
N PHE A 59 1.28 -8.35 7.69
CA PHE A 59 0.21 -9.34 7.89
C PHE A 59 -0.36 -9.29 9.32
N ALA A 60 0.50 -9.24 10.34
CA ALA A 60 0.09 -9.21 11.74
C ALA A 60 -0.81 -7.99 12.06
N LYS A 61 -0.56 -6.83 11.42
CA LYS A 61 -1.41 -5.64 11.57
C LYS A 61 -2.83 -5.81 11.01
N MET A 62 -3.01 -6.70 10.04
CA MET A 62 -4.30 -6.96 9.40
C MET A 62 -5.13 -8.04 10.12
N ARG A 63 -4.67 -8.54 11.27
CA ARG A 63 -5.25 -9.68 12.00
C ARG A 63 -6.75 -9.59 12.30
N TYR A 64 -7.33 -8.39 12.36
CA TYR A 64 -8.75 -8.17 12.66
C TYR A 64 -9.53 -7.58 11.49
N SER A 65 -8.97 -7.62 10.28
CA SER A 65 -9.66 -7.20 9.06
C SER A 65 -10.39 -8.37 8.43
N ASP A 66 -11.42 -8.10 7.64
CA ASP A 66 -12.17 -9.12 6.88
C ASP A 66 -11.27 -9.93 5.90
N TYR A 67 -10.03 -9.47 5.67
CA TYR A 67 -9.02 -10.12 4.86
C TYR A 67 -8.16 -11.13 5.62
N SER A 68 -8.29 -11.25 6.95
CA SER A 68 -7.45 -12.18 7.74
C SER A 68 -7.92 -13.62 7.69
N ASP A 69 -9.16 -13.87 7.26
CA ASP A 69 -9.85 -15.15 7.38
C ASP A 69 -9.94 -15.91 6.03
N ILE A 70 -9.05 -15.58 5.09
CA ILE A 70 -8.95 -16.23 3.77
C ILE A 70 -8.08 -17.48 3.86
#